data_AF-A0A183JT10-F1
#
_entry.id   AF-A0A183JT10-F1
#
_cell.length_a   1.000
_cell.length_b   1.000
_cell.length_c   1.000
_cell.angle_alpha   90.00
_cell.angle_beta   90.00
_cell.angle_gamma   90.00
#
_symmetry.space_group_name_H-M   'P 1'
#
loop_
_entity.id
_entity.type
_entity.pdbx_description
1 polymer ?
#
loop_
_entity_poly.entity_id
_entity_poly.type
_entity_poly.pdbx_seq_one_letter_code
_entity_poly.pdbx_strand_id
1 'polypeptide(L)' 'MIQKKGDLSKCENYRGITLLSVPGKVFTRVLLNRMKDSIDAQLRDQQAGFRKD' A
#
# COMPACT_ATOMS: atom_id res chain seq x y z
N MET A 1 6.80 10.94 -9.45
CA MET A 1 5.80 11.59 -8.56
C MET A 1 4.42 11.28 -9.10
N ILE A 2 3.43 11.11 -8.23
CA ILE A 2 2.03 10.89 -8.62
C ILE A 2 1.18 12.01 -8.01
N GLN A 3 0.26 12.57 -8.79
CA GLN A 3 -0.67 13.58 -8.30
C GLN A 3 -1.71 12.94 -7.37
N LYS A 4 -1.85 13.49 -6.15
CA LYS A 4 -2.96 13.22 -5.24
C LYS A 4 -4.19 14.02 -5.71
N LYS A 5 -5.37 13.66 -5.21
CA LYS A 5 -6.58 14.46 -5.39
C LYS A 5 -6.40 15.83 -4.72
N GLY A 6 -6.79 16.91 -5.42
CA GLY A 6 -6.66 18.29 -4.93
C GLY A 6 -6.18 19.24 -6.03
N ASP A 7 -5.77 20.43 -5.62
CA ASP A 7 -5.25 21.47 -6.51
C ASP A 7 -3.83 21.13 -7.02
N LEU A 8 -3.69 20.95 -8.33
CA LEU A 8 -2.43 20.52 -8.96
C LEU A 8 -1.32 21.58 -8.92
N SER A 9 -1.65 22.84 -8.62
CA SER A 9 -0.68 23.92 -8.47
C SER A 9 0.10 23.85 -7.15
N LYS A 10 -0.41 23.12 -6.15
CA LYS A 10 0.24 22.99 -4.84
C LYS A 10 1.18 21.78 -4.83
N CYS A 11 2.45 22.03 -4.52
CA CYS A 11 3.48 20.99 -4.48
C CYS A 11 3.17 19.85 -3.48
N GLU A 12 2.45 20.15 -2.39
CA GLU A 12 2.03 19.16 -1.38
C GLU A 12 1.09 18.07 -1.91
N ASN A 13 0.40 18.38 -3.02
CA ASN A 13 -0.49 17.45 -3.70
C ASN A 13 0.26 16.46 -4.58
N TYR A 14 1.60 16.49 -4.61
CA TYR A 14 2.39 15.43 -5.22
C TYR A 14 2.81 14.40 -4.17
N ARG A 15 2.65 13.12 -4.51
CA ARG A 15 3.13 11.98 -3.72
C ARG A 15 4.42 11.44 -4.33
N GLY A 16 5.47 11.32 -3.51
CA GLY A 16 6.65 10.55 -3.87
C GLY A 16 6.29 9.07 -4.08
N ILE A 17 6.88 8.44 -5.09
CA ILE A 17 6.75 7.00 -5.31
C ILE A 17 8.14 6.39 -5.43
N THR A 18 8.28 5.18 -4.91
CA THR A 18 9.47 4.35 -5.08
C THR A 18 9.08 3.17 -5.96
N LEU A 19 9.78 3.01 -7.09
CA LEU A 19 9.55 1.87 -7.96
C LEU A 19 10.48 0.72 -7.53
N LEU A 20 9.88 -0.40 -7.17
CA LEU A 20 10.63 -1.65 -6.95
C LEU A 20 10.96 -2.31 -8.29
N SER A 21 12.12 -2.96 -8.34
CA SER A 21 12.48 -3.87 -9.43
C SER A 21 11.46 -5.02 -9.52
N VAL A 22 11.39 -5.68 -10.69
CA VAL A 22 10.53 -6.85 -10.90
C VAL A 22 10.71 -7.92 -9.80
N PRO A 23 11.94 -8.38 -9.47
CA PRO A 23 12.11 -9.35 -8.38
C PRO A 23 11.69 -8.78 -7.02
N GLY A 24 11.90 -7.49 -6.75
CA GLY A 24 11.44 -6.84 -5.53
C GLY A 24 9.93 -6.89 -5.37
N LYS A 25 9.17 -6.60 -6.44
CA LYS A 25 7.70 -6.70 -6.43
C LYS A 25 7.21 -8.12 -6.13
N VAL A 26 7.83 -9.12 -6.76
CA VAL A 26 7.49 -10.54 -6.54
C VAL A 26 7.77 -10.93 -5.09
N PHE A 27 8.96 -10.59 -4.58
CA PHE A 27 9.36 -10.89 -3.21
C PHE A 27 8.40 -10.25 -2.19
N THR A 28 8.08 -8.96 -2.34
CA THR A 28 7.14 -8.27 -1.46
C THR A 28 5.75 -8.91 -1.50
N ARG A 29 5.28 -9.37 -2.66
CA ARG A 29 3.98 -10.07 -2.77
C ARG A 29 3.98 -11.41 -2.03
N VAL A 30 5.04 -12.19 -2.18
CA VAL A 30 5.20 -13.47 -1.44
C VAL A 30 5.22 -13.22 0.06
N LEU A 31 5.96 -12.21 0.51
CA LEU A 31 6.03 -11.83 1.92
C LEU A 31 4.66 -11.42 2.46
N LEU A 32 3.96 -10.54 1.73
CA LEU A 32 2.61 -10.08 2.09
C LEU A 32 1.64 -11.25 2.22
N ASN A 33 1.65 -12.19 1.26
CA ASN A 33 0.76 -13.36 1.29
C ASN A 33 1.00 -14.25 2.51
N ARG A 34 2.25 -14.40 2.95
CA ARG A 34 2.59 -15.20 4.14
C ARG A 34 2.13 -14.53 5.44
N MET A 35 2.17 -13.20 5.50
CA MET A 35 1.79 -12.44 6.69
C MET A 35 0.29 -12.12 6.74
N LYS A 36 -0.43 -12.27 5.63
CA LYS A 36 -1.82 -11.80 5.46
C LYS A 36 -2.74 -12.24 6.60
N ASP A 37 -2.77 -13.54 6.90
CA ASP A 37 -3.68 -14.09 7.93
C ASP A 37 -3.32 -13.60 9.34
N SER A 38 -2.03 -13.45 9.65
CA SER A 38 -1.57 -12.95 10.94
C SER A 38 -1.89 -11.46 11.15
N ILE A 39 -1.78 -10.67 10.09
CA ILE A 39 -2.12 -9.23 10.11
C ILE A 39 -3.64 -9.06 10.23
N ASP A 40 -4.42 -9.85 9.50
CA ASP A 40 -5.88 -9.78 9.53
C ASP A 40 -6.47 -10.12 10.90
N ALA A 41 -5.91 -11.12 11.58
CA ALA A 41 -6.29 -11.47 12.95
C ALA A 41 -6.01 -10.35 13.98
N GLN A 42 -5.06 -9.46 13.71
CA GLN A 42 -4.70 -8.35 14.59
C GLN A 42 -5.39 -7.02 14.22
N LEU A 43 -6.00 -6.95 13.03
CA LEU A 43 -6.67 -5.75 12.56
C LEU A 43 -7.97 -5.51 13.35
N ARG A 44 -8.22 -4.23 13.69
CA ARG A 44 -9.45 -3.80 14.40
C ARG A 44 -10.67 -3.95 13.50
N ASP A 45 -11.80 -4.35 14.06
CA ASP A 45 -13.04 -4.58 13.31
C ASP A 45 -13.53 -3.36 12.50
N GLN A 46 -13.22 -2.14 12.96
CA GLN A 46 -13.56 -0.91 12.24
C GLN A 46 -12.68 -0.63 11.02
N GLN A 47 -11.57 -1.34 10.84
CA GLN A 47 -10.69 -1.20 9.69
C GLN A 47 -11.25 -2.01 8.52
N ALA A 48 -11.93 -1.30 7.60
CA ALA A 48 -12.55 -1.90 6.41
C ALA A 48 -11.57 -2.06 5.22
N GLY A 49 -10.54 -1.22 5.15
CA GLY A 49 -9.54 -1.29 4.07
C GLY A 49 -8.41 -2.27 4.40
N PHE A 50 -7.83 -2.90 3.38
CA PHE A 50 -6.70 -3.84 3.50
C PHE A 50 -6.99 -5.09 4.35
N ARG A 51 -8.26 -5.48 4.41
CA ARG A 51 -8.71 -6.76 4.98
C ARG A 51 -8.52 -7.90 3.98
N LYS A 52 -8.56 -9.13 4.48
CA LYS A 52 -8.85 -10.28 3.62
C LYS A 52 -10.29 -10.12 3.10
N ASP A 53 -10.51 -10.41 1.82
CA ASP A 53 -11.83 -10.33 1.17
C ASP A 53 -12.87 -11.20 1.88
#